data_AF-A0A7S1IM46-F1
#
_entry.id   AF-A0A7S1IM46-F1
#
_cell.length_a   1.000
_cell.length_b   1.000
_cell.length_c   1.000
_cell.angle_alpha   90.00
_cell.angle_beta   90.00
_cell.angle_gamma   90.00
#
_symmetry.space_group_name_H-M   'P 1'
#
loop_
_entity.id
_entity.type
_entity.pdbx_description
1 polymer ?
#
loop_
_entity_poly.entity_id
_entity_poly.type
_entity_poly.pdbx_seq_one_letter_code
_entity_poly.pdbx_strand_id
1 'polypeptide(L)'
;PDPILGLNQAYNADSFPKKVNLGVGAYRDNDGKPYVLKCIRAAEAKIAGDMDMEYADIAGVSGFNICAQKLLFGAKSTAISDGRIVTAQTISGTGSLRV
;
A
#
# COMPACT_ATOMS: atom_id res chain seq x y z
N PRO A 1 23.17 -7.12 -4.76
CA PRO A 1 21.73 -7.31 -4.44
C PRO A 1 21.32 -6.35 -3.31
N ASP A 2 20.09 -5.84 -3.33
CA ASP A 2 19.55 -5.11 -2.18
C ASP A 2 19.62 -6.03 -0.94
N PRO A 3 20.19 -5.59 0.20
CA PRO A 3 20.43 -6.46 1.35
C PRO A 3 19.15 -7.12 1.90
N ILE A 4 18.03 -6.41 1.83
CA ILE A 4 16.74 -6.87 2.37
C ILE A 4 16.07 -7.83 1.38
N LEU A 5 16.07 -7.51 0.09
CA LEU A 5 15.50 -8.38 -0.93
C LEU A 5 16.33 -9.65 -1.14
N GLY A 6 17.66 -9.56 -1.00
CA GLY A 6 18.57 -10.69 -1.07
C GLY A 6 18.31 -11.72 0.05
N LEU A 7 17.98 -11.25 1.26
CA LEU A 7 17.63 -12.12 2.38
C LEU A 7 16.35 -12.94 2.11
N ASN A 8 15.34 -12.33 1.47
CA ASN A 8 14.14 -13.05 1.05
C ASN A 8 14.44 -14.15 0.01
N GLN A 9 15.34 -13.88 -0.93
CA GLN A 9 15.73 -14.88 -1.94
C GLN A 9 16.45 -16.06 -1.29
N ALA A 10 17.41 -15.79 -0.39
CA ALA A 10 18.09 -16.82 0.38
C ALA A 10 17.10 -17.64 1.24
N TYR A 11 16.18 -16.96 1.95
CA TYR A 11 15.12 -17.62 2.71
C TYR A 11 14.28 -18.54 1.83
N ASN A 12 13.87 -18.12 0.63
CA ASN A 12 13.06 -18.94 -0.26
C ASN A 12 13.82 -20.17 -0.78
N ALA A 13 15.12 -20.03 -1.07
CA ALA A 13 15.97 -21.12 -1.55
C ALA A 13 16.36 -22.14 -0.48
N ASP A 14 16.30 -21.78 0.81
CA ASP A 14 16.61 -22.68 1.92
C ASP A 14 15.60 -23.83 2.01
N SER A 15 16.06 -25.08 2.02
CA SER A 15 15.21 -26.28 2.13
C SER A 15 14.93 -26.70 3.57
N PHE A 16 15.54 -26.04 4.57
CA PHE A 16 15.33 -26.35 5.97
C PHE A 16 13.87 -26.11 6.39
N PRO A 17 13.14 -27.12 6.89
CA PRO A 17 11.69 -27.04 7.08
C PRO A 17 11.24 -26.11 8.21
N LYS A 18 12.15 -25.69 9.10
CA LYS A 18 11.86 -24.78 10.22
C LYS A 18 12.53 -23.40 10.05
N LYS A 19 12.83 -23.01 8.81
CA LYS A 19 13.35 -21.68 8.50
C LYS A 19 12.34 -20.59 8.91
N VAL A 20 12.83 -19.44 9.36
CA VAL A 20 12.02 -18.29 9.78
C VAL A 20 12.50 -17.04 9.05
N ASN A 21 11.57 -16.26 8.49
CA ASN A 21 11.88 -15.01 7.81
C ASN A 21 11.56 -13.81 8.71
N LEU A 22 12.61 -13.10 9.15
CA LEU A 22 12.52 -11.86 9.92
C LEU A 22 13.09 -10.65 9.16
N GLY A 23 13.29 -10.80 7.84
CA GLY A 23 13.98 -9.81 7.02
C GLY A 23 13.05 -8.70 6.52
N VAL A 24 12.06 -9.08 5.71
CA VAL A 24 11.13 -8.11 5.14
C VAL A 24 9.99 -7.84 6.11
N GLY A 25 9.72 -6.56 6.36
CA GLY A 25 8.59 -6.06 7.17
C GLY A 25 7.22 -6.25 6.52
N ALA A 26 6.96 -7.42 5.92
CA ALA A 26 5.67 -7.79 5.37
C ALA A 26 4.87 -8.54 6.44
N TYR A 27 3.65 -8.06 6.72
CA TYR A 27 2.79 -8.69 7.72
C TYR A 27 2.41 -10.12 7.34
N ARG A 28 2.37 -10.99 8.36
CA ARG A 28 2.02 -12.41 8.27
C ARG A 28 0.99 -12.77 9.32
N ASP A 29 0.19 -13.80 9.03
CA ASP A 29 -0.70 -14.40 10.02
C ASP A 29 0.05 -15.33 10.99
N ASN A 30 -0.69 -15.99 11.88
CA ASN A 30 -0.14 -16.91 12.88
C ASN A 30 0.51 -18.16 12.29
N ASP A 31 0.22 -18.49 11.01
CA ASP A 31 0.84 -19.60 10.28
C ASP A 31 2.03 -19.13 9.42
N GLY A 32 2.44 -17.86 9.53
CA GLY A 32 3.53 -17.28 8.75
C GLY A 32 3.19 -17.01 7.29
N LYS A 33 1.90 -17.01 6.90
CA LYS A 33 1.44 -16.79 5.53
C LYS A 33 1.10 -15.31 5.27
N PRO A 34 1.14 -14.85 4.00
CA PRO A 34 0.67 -13.51 3.65
C PRO A 34 -0.79 -13.31 4.07
N TYR A 35 -1.06 -12.23 4.80
CA TYR A 35 -2.40 -11.93 5.30
C TYR A 35 -3.05 -10.78 4.54
N VAL A 36 -4.19 -11.05 3.91
CA VAL A 36 -5.01 -10.03 3.25
C VAL A 36 -6.12 -9.59 4.20
N LEU A 37 -6.20 -8.28 4.47
CA LEU A 37 -7.19 -7.71 5.37
C LEU A 37 -8.62 -7.97 4.87
N LYS A 38 -9.55 -8.27 5.79
CA LYS A 38 -10.97 -8.51 5.48
C LYS A 38 -11.63 -7.32 4.76
N CYS A 39 -11.26 -6.10 5.13
CA CYS A 39 -11.77 -4.89 4.46
C CYS A 39 -11.30 -4.78 3.01
N ILE A 40 -10.08 -5.25 2.69
CA ILE A 40 -9.56 -5.28 1.33
C ILE A 40 -10.32 -6.32 0.50
N ARG A 41 -10.54 -7.52 1.04
CA ARG A 41 -11.37 -8.54 0.37
C ARG A 41 -12.78 -8.03 0.04
N ALA A 42 -13.39 -7.31 0.98
CA ALA A 42 -14.71 -6.70 0.78
C ALA A 42 -14.67 -5.57 -0.27
N ALA A 43 -13.60 -4.79 -0.34
CA ALA A 43 -13.42 -3.76 -1.37
C ALA A 43 -13.21 -4.38 -2.76
N GLU A 44 -12.35 -5.40 -2.89
CA GLU A 44 -12.12 -6.15 -4.13
C GLU A 44 -13.44 -6.69 -4.70
N ALA A 45 -14.26 -7.32 -3.86
CA ALA A 45 -15.55 -7.86 -4.28
C ALA A 45 -16.54 -6.78 -4.76
N LYS A 46 -16.46 -5.56 -4.22
CA LYS A 46 -17.33 -4.44 -4.62
C LYS A 46 -16.96 -3.83 -5.96
N ILE A 47 -15.67 -3.83 -6.30
CA ILE A 47 -15.16 -3.18 -7.53
C ILE A 47 -14.96 -4.18 -8.67
N ALA A 48 -15.13 -5.48 -8.40
CA ALA A 48 -14.92 -6.53 -9.39
C ALA A 48 -15.89 -6.39 -10.57
N GLY A 49 -15.33 -6.13 -11.76
CA GLY A 49 -16.09 -6.07 -13.02
C GLY A 49 -16.77 -4.73 -13.32
N ASP A 50 -16.58 -3.71 -12.49
CA ASP A 50 -17.27 -2.41 -12.58
C ASP A 50 -16.30 -1.24 -12.81
N MET A 51 -15.22 -1.48 -13.57
CA MET A 51 -14.19 -0.48 -13.91
C MET A 51 -14.01 -0.39 -15.43
N ASP A 52 -14.03 0.83 -15.96
CA ASP A 52 -13.79 1.14 -17.38
C ASP A 52 -12.32 1.02 -17.79
N MET A 53 -11.40 1.03 -16.82
CA MET A 53 -9.95 0.92 -17.00
C MET A 53 -9.32 2.09 -17.78
N GLU A 54 -10.00 3.24 -17.81
CA GLU A 54 -9.48 4.45 -18.43
C GLU A 54 -8.32 5.08 -17.64
N TYR A 55 -7.58 5.97 -18.29
CA TYR A 55 -6.51 6.72 -17.63
C TYR A 55 -7.06 7.59 -16.50
N ALA A 56 -6.40 7.53 -15.34
CA ALA A 56 -6.59 8.51 -14.28
C ALA A 56 -5.95 9.85 -14.63
N ASP A 57 -6.38 10.92 -13.95
CA ASP A 57 -5.75 12.24 -14.05
C ASP A 57 -4.28 12.21 -13.63
N ILE A 58 -3.51 13.23 -14.04
CA ILE A 58 -2.08 13.37 -13.71
C ILE A 58 -1.84 13.37 -12.20
N ALA A 59 -2.72 14.01 -11.43
CA ALA A 59 -2.65 14.02 -9.96
C ALA A 59 -3.17 12.72 -9.32
N GLY A 60 -3.67 11.77 -10.11
CA GLY A 60 -4.26 10.51 -9.68
C GLY A 60 -5.77 10.58 -9.42
N VAL A 61 -6.29 9.53 -8.81
CA VAL A 61 -7.73 9.38 -8.56
C VAL A 61 -8.16 10.32 -7.44
N SER A 62 -9.04 11.28 -7.75
CA SER A 62 -9.50 12.31 -6.80
C SER A 62 -10.05 11.73 -5.49
N GLY A 63 -10.88 10.69 -5.57
CA GLY A 63 -11.43 10.01 -4.40
C GLY A 63 -10.35 9.38 -3.51
N PHE A 64 -9.29 8.83 -4.10
CA PHE A 64 -8.14 8.31 -3.36
C PHE A 64 -7.39 9.44 -2.66
N ASN A 65 -7.07 10.53 -3.36
CA ASN A 65 -6.35 11.67 -2.81
C ASN A 65 -7.06 12.29 -1.61
N ILE A 66 -8.38 12.54 -1.72
CA ILE A 66 -9.19 13.08 -0.62
C ILE A 66 -9.19 12.15 0.59
N CYS A 67 -9.34 10.84 0.37
CA CYS A 67 -9.32 9.85 1.46
C CYS A 67 -7.94 9.77 2.12
N ALA A 68 -6.85 9.75 1.33
CA ALA A 68 -5.49 9.71 1.83
C ALA A 68 -5.15 10.97 2.66
N GLN A 69 -5.57 12.14 2.19
CA GLN A 69 -5.43 13.41 2.89
C GLN A 69 -6.14 13.40 4.24
N LYS A 70 -7.40 12.94 4.29
CA LYS A 70 -8.17 12.83 5.54
C LYS A 70 -7.59 11.78 6.49
N LEU A 71 -7.05 10.69 5.96
CA LEU A 71 -6.39 9.66 6.76
C LEU A 71 -5.14 10.20 7.46
N LEU A 72 -4.31 10.97 6.74
CA LEU A 72 -3.04 11.50 7.26
C LEU A 72 -3.25 12.68 8.22
N PHE A 73 -4.07 13.66 7.84
CA PHE A 73 -4.24 14.91 8.60
C PHE A 73 -5.44 14.91 9.55
N GLY A 74 -6.33 13.92 9.42
CA GLY A 74 -7.61 13.87 10.12
C GLY A 74 -8.72 14.63 9.37
N ALA A 75 -9.92 14.08 9.40
CA ALA A 75 -11.08 14.62 8.67
C ALA A 75 -11.51 16.05 9.08
N LYS A 76 -11.09 16.51 10.27
CA LYS A 76 -11.38 17.86 10.81
C LYS A 76 -10.16 18.79 10.77
N SER A 77 -9.14 18.47 9.97
CA SER A 77 -7.95 19.30 9.85
C SER A 77 -8.29 20.67 9.26
N THR A 78 -7.89 21.74 9.96
CA THR A 78 -8.01 23.10 9.44
C THR A 78 -7.16 23.32 8.19
N ALA A 79 -6.03 22.62 8.07
CA ALA A 79 -5.19 22.71 6.87
C ALA A 79 -5.88 22.19 5.61
N ILE A 80 -6.83 21.26 5.76
CA ILE A 80 -7.68 20.81 4.65
C ILE A 80 -8.73 21.89 4.33
N SER A 81 -9.44 22.41 5.33
CA SER A 81 -10.49 23.42 5.11
C SER A 81 -9.94 24.74 4.56
N ASP A 82 -8.71 25.10 4.94
CA ASP A 82 -8.03 26.31 4.49
C ASP A 82 -7.37 26.13 3.10
N GLY A 83 -7.47 24.94 2.49
CA GLY A 83 -6.87 24.67 1.17
C GLY A 83 -5.34 24.65 1.16
N ARG A 84 -4.69 24.41 2.30
CA ARG A 84 -3.22 24.47 2.45
C ARG A 84 -2.49 23.17 2.07
N ILE A 85 -3.22 22.12 1.72
CA ILE A 85 -2.65 20.81 1.43
C ILE A 85 -2.93 20.43 -0.03
N VAL A 86 -1.86 20.10 -0.75
CA VAL A 86 -1.91 19.50 -2.08
C VAL A 86 -1.61 18.01 -1.96
N THR A 87 -2.28 17.17 -2.75
CA THR A 87 -2.08 15.73 -2.75
C THR A 87 -2.07 15.23 -4.19
N ALA A 88 -1.06 14.43 -4.54
CA ALA A 88 -0.96 13.73 -5.79
C ALA A 88 -0.66 12.25 -5.52
N GLN A 89 -1.30 11.35 -6.26
CA GLN A 89 -1.07 9.92 -6.15
C GLN A 89 0.29 9.56 -6.78
N THR A 90 1.06 8.73 -6.08
CA THR A 90 2.36 8.24 -6.56
C THR A 90 2.46 6.72 -6.40
N ILE A 91 3.56 6.12 -6.90
CA ILE A 91 3.83 4.69 -6.76
C ILE A 91 4.34 4.39 -5.35
N SER A 92 3.39 4.23 -4.42
CA SER A 92 3.67 4.01 -2.99
C SER A 92 4.60 5.07 -2.40
N GLY A 93 5.18 4.81 -1.23
CA GLY A 93 6.06 5.74 -0.53
C GLY A 93 7.36 6.05 -1.27
N THR A 94 7.98 5.06 -1.92
CA THR A 94 9.21 5.29 -2.71
C THR A 94 8.97 6.25 -3.87
N GLY A 95 7.83 6.12 -4.57
CA GLY A 95 7.42 7.08 -5.58
C GLY A 95 7.13 8.45 -4.99
N SER A 96 6.51 8.53 -3.81
CA SER A 96 6.25 9.80 -3.11
C SER A 96 7.54 10.55 -2.77
N LEU A 97 8.58 9.84 -2.35
CA LEU A 97 9.87 10.43 -1.99
C LEU A 97 10.66 10.96 -3.20
N ARG A 98 10.31 10.52 -4.42
CA ARG A 98 11.01 10.91 -5.64
C ARG A 98 10.48 12.23 -6.22
N VAL A 99 9.18 12.46 -6.09
CA VAL A 99 8.47 13.65 -6.59
C VAL A 99 8.82 14.85 -5.73
#